data_AF-A0A9X8CXK8-F1
#
_entry.id   AF-A0A9X8CXK8-F1
#
_cell.length_a   1.000
_cell.length_b   1.000
_cell.length_c   1.000
_cell.angle_alpha   90.00
_cell.angle_beta   90.00
_cell.angle_gamma   90.00
#
_symmetry.space_group_name_H-M   'P 1'
#
loop_
_entity.id
_entity.type
_entity.pdbx_description
1 polymer ?
#
loop_
_entity_poly.entity_id
_entity_poly.type
_entity_poly.pdbx_seq_one_letter_code
_entity_poly.pdbx_strand_id
1 'polypeptide(L)'
;LDAYSKAGYNVTYQVLNAKDYGVPQSRKRLFIVGVRKDLSQVFEFPKPTHGKTTKTSGPLEPYASHGDAIKGLPLWPEGEFYERPHDPEGHFSWYYMSRNRKAKWADPAFTVVANWRHITLHPASPVMTLTWSNLADGWKQRWDFSDQYEHIEADPKRKKLETPRRLSWRECAR
;
A
#
# COMPACT_ATOMS: atom_id res chain seq x y z
N LEU A 1 -2.44 -25.36 13.83
CA LEU A 1 -1.79 -25.06 15.13
C LEU A 1 -1.53 -26.34 15.91
N ASP A 2 -2.53 -27.22 16.07
CA ASP A 2 -2.39 -28.51 16.76
C ASP A 2 -1.25 -29.40 16.20
N ALA A 3 -1.14 -29.52 14.88
CA ALA A 3 -0.06 -30.27 14.23
C ALA A 3 1.36 -29.80 14.66
N TYR A 4 1.56 -28.50 14.85
CA TYR A 4 2.84 -27.94 15.27
C TYR A 4 3.10 -28.16 16.76
N SER A 5 2.06 -28.11 17.60
CA SER A 5 2.20 -28.45 19.02
C SER A 5 2.58 -29.92 19.22
N LYS A 6 1.97 -30.82 18.43
CA LYS A 6 2.31 -32.26 18.39
C LYS A 6 3.73 -32.50 17.89
N ALA A 7 4.20 -31.70 16.94
CA ALA A 7 5.58 -31.72 16.46
C ALA A 7 6.62 -31.14 17.45
N GLY A 8 6.20 -30.73 18.66
CA GLY A 8 7.12 -30.27 19.70
C GLY A 8 7.37 -28.76 19.75
N TYR A 9 6.48 -27.93 19.19
CA TYR A 9 6.65 -26.46 19.16
C TYR A 9 5.59 -25.73 20.02
N ASN A 10 6.02 -24.71 20.74
CA ASN A 10 5.18 -23.64 21.30
C ASN A 10 4.90 -22.62 20.18
N VAL A 11 3.65 -22.52 19.76
CA VAL A 11 3.26 -21.67 18.63
C VAL A 11 2.54 -20.42 19.11
N THR A 12 3.04 -19.25 18.70
CA THR A 12 2.34 -17.97 18.82
C THR A 12 2.02 -17.42 17.43
N TYR A 13 0.91 -16.70 17.31
CA TYR A 13 0.51 -16.10 16.04
C TYR A 13 -0.11 -14.73 16.24
N GLN A 14 0.12 -13.82 15.30
CA GLN A 14 -0.46 -12.48 15.31
C GLN A 14 -0.56 -11.92 13.90
N VAL A 15 -1.61 -11.14 13.63
CA VAL A 15 -1.71 -10.36 12.40
C VAL A 15 -1.01 -9.03 12.63
N LEU A 16 0.07 -8.79 11.90
CA LEU A 16 0.83 -7.55 11.97
C LEU A 16 0.62 -6.74 10.70
N ASN A 17 0.62 -5.42 10.84
CA ASN A 17 0.58 -4.49 9.71
C ASN A 17 1.91 -3.75 9.58
N ALA A 18 2.53 -3.81 8.41
CA ALA A 18 3.85 -3.22 8.20
C ALA A 18 3.91 -1.71 8.52
N LYS A 19 2.82 -0.97 8.27
CA LYS A 19 2.74 0.47 8.60
C LYS A 19 2.88 0.78 10.09
N ASP A 20 2.52 -0.17 10.96
CA ASP A 20 2.61 -0.01 12.41
C ASP A 20 4.07 -0.17 12.90
N TYR A 21 4.98 -0.55 11.99
CA TYR A 21 6.41 -0.77 12.24
C TYR A 21 7.30 0.10 11.33
N GLY A 22 6.78 1.21 10.81
CA GLY A 22 7.56 2.22 10.07
C GLY A 22 7.71 1.98 8.57
N VAL A 23 7.11 0.92 8.03
CA VAL A 23 7.09 0.69 6.58
C VAL A 23 6.02 1.60 5.95
N PRO A 24 6.32 2.36 4.87
CA PRO A 24 5.36 3.26 4.22
C PRO A 24 4.30 2.50 3.37
N GLN A 25 3.82 1.36 3.85
CA GLN A 25 2.88 0.49 3.17
C GLN A 25 1.91 -0.17 4.16
N SER A 26 0.62 -0.11 3.87
CA SER A 26 -0.39 -0.90 4.57
C SER A 26 -0.37 -2.34 4.06
N ARG A 27 0.30 -3.23 4.77
CA ARG A 27 0.45 -4.67 4.47
C ARG A 27 0.21 -5.49 5.71
N LYS A 28 -1.01 -6.04 5.84
CA LYS A 28 -1.38 -6.98 6.91
C LYS A 28 -0.96 -8.40 6.55
N ARG A 29 -0.22 -9.08 7.43
CA ARG A 29 0.18 -10.48 7.28
C ARG A 29 0.03 -11.22 8.60
N LEU A 30 -0.42 -12.47 8.52
CA LEU A 30 -0.44 -13.39 9.64
C LEU A 30 0.97 -13.98 9.79
N PHE A 31 1.58 -13.75 10.95
CA PHE A 31 2.82 -14.40 11.34
C PHE A 31 2.50 -15.53 12.30
N ILE A 32 3.11 -16.68 12.07
CA ILE A 32 3.01 -17.87 12.94
C ILE A 32 4.45 -18.23 13.29
N VAL A 33 4.79 -18.13 14.57
CA VAL A 33 6.14 -18.40 15.08
C VAL A 33 6.07 -19.61 15.99
N GLY A 34 6.89 -20.62 15.69
CA GLY A 34 7.02 -21.83 16.50
C GLY A 34 8.39 -21.89 17.15
N VAL A 35 8.43 -21.89 18.49
CA VAL A 35 9.66 -22.11 19.27
C VAL A 35 9.64 -23.55 19.78
N ARG A 36 10.75 -24.28 19.67
CA ARG A 36 10.79 -25.66 20.18
C ARG A 36 10.53 -25.68 21.70
N LYS A 37 9.76 -26.67 22.17
CA LYS A 37 9.34 -26.79 23.57
C LYS A 37 10.50 -26.97 24.55
N ASP A 38 11.58 -27.60 24.13
CA ASP A 38 12.77 -27.85 24.96
C ASP A 38 13.53 -26.56 25.31
N LEU A 39 13.36 -25.49 24.54
CA LEU A 39 13.98 -24.20 24.81
C LEU A 39 13.27 -23.40 25.91
N SER A 40 12.10 -23.85 26.39
CA SER A 40 11.30 -23.19 27.43
C SER A 40 11.06 -21.69 27.20
N GLN A 41 10.99 -21.27 25.93
CA GLN A 41 10.77 -19.88 25.53
C GLN A 41 9.41 -19.71 24.84
N VAL A 42 8.80 -18.55 25.06
CA VAL A 42 7.59 -18.10 24.36
C VAL A 42 7.96 -16.87 23.55
N PHE A 43 7.62 -16.89 22.26
CA PHE A 43 7.90 -15.76 21.39
C PHE A 43 6.83 -14.67 21.56
N GLU A 44 7.25 -13.48 21.95
CA GLU A 44 6.42 -12.29 22.03
C GLU A 44 6.63 -11.41 20.79
N PHE A 45 5.53 -10.97 20.18
CA PHE A 45 5.61 -10.06 19.04
C PHE A 45 6.01 -8.66 19.49
N PRO A 46 6.79 -7.93 18.66
CA PRO A 46 7.17 -6.57 18.98
C PRO A 46 5.94 -5.67 19.05
N LYS A 47 5.94 -4.72 19.99
CA LYS A 47 4.91 -3.69 20.07
C LYS A 47 4.99 -2.76 18.85
N PRO A 48 3.86 -2.22 18.36
CA PRO A 48 3.86 -1.21 17.32
C PRO A 48 4.78 -0.03 17.66
N THR A 49 5.52 0.47 16.68
CA THR A 49 6.37 1.67 16.84
C THR A 49 5.71 2.89 16.23
N HIS A 50 4.80 2.71 15.27
CA HIS A 50 4.12 3.78 14.54
C HIS A 50 2.60 3.69 14.71
N GLY A 51 1.93 4.84 14.64
CA GLY A 51 0.49 4.95 14.83
C GLY A 51 -0.12 6.16 14.14
N LYS A 52 -1.44 6.30 14.27
CA LYS A 52 -2.11 7.56 13.94
C LYS A 52 -1.78 8.57 15.02
N THR A 53 -1.19 9.70 14.65
CA THR A 53 -0.98 10.83 15.55
C THR A 53 -2.35 11.39 15.93
N THR A 54 -2.81 11.09 17.13
CA THR A 54 -3.97 11.76 17.75
C THR A 54 -3.44 12.56 18.94
N LYS A 55 -4.17 13.59 19.39
CA LYS A 55 -3.77 14.35 20.60
C LYS A 55 -3.61 13.47 21.85
N THR A 56 -4.08 12.22 21.78
CA THR A 56 -4.08 11.19 22.83
C THR A 56 -3.19 9.98 22.47
N SER A 57 -2.57 9.94 21.29
CA SER A 57 -1.68 8.83 20.93
C SER A 57 -0.42 8.95 21.78
N GLY A 58 -0.03 7.85 22.43
CA GLY A 58 1.18 7.78 23.26
C GLY A 58 2.48 8.01 22.48
N PRO A 59 3.63 7.43 22.90
CA PRO A 59 4.95 7.71 22.32
C PRO A 59 5.18 7.08 20.92
N LEU A 60 4.14 6.92 20.09
CA LEU A 60 4.22 6.31 18.76
C LEU A 60 4.55 7.36 17.71
N GLU A 61 5.47 7.01 16.81
CA GLU A 61 5.83 7.83 15.66
C GLU A 61 4.67 7.89 14.64
N PRO A 62 4.50 8.99 13.90
CA PRO A 62 3.51 9.08 12.82
C PRO A 62 3.81 8.06 11.72
N TYR A 63 2.77 7.52 11.06
CA TYR A 63 2.99 6.61 9.94
C TYR A 63 3.89 7.20 8.85
N ALA A 64 4.80 6.37 8.33
CA ALA A 64 5.67 6.75 7.24
C ALA A 64 4.88 7.05 5.96
N SER A 65 5.19 8.20 5.36
CA SER A 65 4.63 8.69 4.10
C SER A 65 5.28 7.98 2.92
N HIS A 66 4.46 7.37 2.06
CA HIS A 66 4.98 6.67 0.87
C HIS A 66 5.48 7.62 -0.20
N GLY A 67 4.88 8.81 -0.32
CA GLY A 67 5.38 9.84 -1.23
C GLY A 67 6.78 10.30 -0.84
N ASP A 68 7.06 10.44 0.46
CA ASP A 68 8.38 10.85 0.94
C ASP A 68 9.43 9.74 0.80
N ALA A 69 9.02 8.47 0.85
CA ALA A 69 9.90 7.33 0.62
C ALA A 69 10.40 7.25 -0.84
N ILE A 70 9.60 7.69 -1.81
CA ILE A 70 9.92 7.61 -3.25
C ILE A 70 10.31 8.95 -3.89
N LYS A 71 10.24 10.07 -3.17
CA LYS A 71 10.47 11.44 -3.71
C LYS A 71 11.78 11.63 -4.50
N GLY A 72 12.82 10.87 -4.14
CA GLY A 72 14.15 10.92 -4.76
C GLY A 72 14.30 10.11 -6.05
N LEU A 73 13.27 9.36 -6.46
CA LEU A 73 13.30 8.52 -7.65
C LEU A 73 12.91 9.31 -8.92
N PRO A 74 13.32 8.85 -10.11
CA PRO A 74 12.89 9.44 -11.37
C PRO A 74 11.37 9.38 -11.50
N LEU A 75 10.77 10.45 -12.03
CA LEU A 75 9.32 10.52 -12.23
C LEU A 75 8.81 9.63 -13.34
N TRP A 76 9.64 9.38 -14.35
CA TRP A 76 9.26 8.60 -15.52
C TRP A 76 10.42 7.66 -15.91
N PRO A 77 10.61 6.55 -15.17
CA PRO A 77 11.61 5.57 -15.51
C PRO A 77 11.12 4.66 -16.64
N GLU A 78 11.81 4.69 -17.79
CA GLU A 78 11.45 3.88 -18.96
C GLU A 78 11.55 2.38 -18.67
N GLY A 79 10.51 1.62 -19.02
CA GLY A 79 10.48 0.16 -18.89
C GLY A 79 10.39 -0.38 -17.45
N GLU A 80 10.30 0.49 -16.42
CA GLU A 80 10.24 0.04 -15.03
C GLU A 80 8.82 -0.12 -14.47
N PHE A 81 7.80 0.31 -15.22
CA PHE A 81 6.40 0.15 -14.84
C PHE A 81 5.59 -0.46 -15.98
N TYR A 82 4.43 -1.02 -15.65
CA TYR A 82 3.59 -1.66 -16.64
C TYR A 82 2.91 -0.64 -17.54
N GLU A 83 3.37 -0.60 -18.79
CA GLU A 83 2.72 0.06 -19.90
C GLU A 83 1.96 -0.97 -20.74
N ARG A 84 0.84 -0.55 -21.33
CA ARG A 84 0.15 -1.32 -22.38
C ARG A 84 0.24 -0.55 -23.68
N PRO A 85 1.30 -0.75 -24.48
CA PRO A 85 1.46 -0.03 -25.75
C PRO A 85 0.36 -0.37 -26.76
N HIS A 86 -0.26 -1.54 -26.65
CA HIS A 86 -1.27 -2.02 -27.60
C HIS A 86 -2.72 -1.63 -27.26
N ASP A 87 -2.98 -0.99 -26.11
CA ASP A 87 -4.32 -0.49 -25.74
C ASP A 87 -4.38 1.04 -26.00
N PRO A 88 -5.03 1.51 -27.09
CA PRO A 88 -5.00 2.93 -27.49
C PRO A 88 -5.79 3.85 -26.55
N GLU A 89 -6.81 3.32 -25.86
CA GLU A 89 -7.79 4.09 -25.08
C GLU A 89 -7.52 4.11 -23.57
N GLY A 90 -6.49 3.40 -23.10
CA GLY A 90 -6.15 3.47 -21.69
C GLY A 90 -5.28 2.32 -21.22
N HIS A 91 -4.14 2.66 -20.65
CA HIS A 91 -3.25 1.71 -19.99
C HIS A 91 -3.86 1.04 -18.73
N PHE A 92 -5.16 1.24 -18.45
CA PHE A 92 -5.88 0.74 -17.28
C PHE A 92 -7.13 -0.05 -17.71
N SER A 93 -7.17 -1.35 -17.40
CA SER A 93 -8.37 -2.18 -17.63
C SER A 93 -9.54 -1.76 -16.75
N TRP A 94 -10.78 -2.03 -17.19
CA TRP A 94 -11.99 -1.83 -16.40
C TRP A 94 -11.91 -2.40 -14.97
N TYR A 95 -11.28 -3.57 -14.79
CA TYR A 95 -11.10 -4.19 -13.47
C TYR A 95 -10.17 -3.36 -12.56
N TYR A 96 -9.17 -2.71 -13.15
CA TYR A 96 -8.28 -1.80 -12.43
C TYR A 96 -9.06 -0.57 -11.93
N MET A 97 -9.86 0.02 -12.83
CA MET A 97 -10.71 1.19 -12.59
C MET A 97 -11.94 0.89 -11.70
N SER A 98 -12.13 -0.36 -11.27
CA SER A 98 -13.24 -0.72 -10.40
C SER A 98 -13.07 -0.27 -8.95
N ARG A 99 -11.87 0.18 -8.56
CA ARG A 99 -11.53 0.60 -7.18
C ARG A 99 -10.54 1.75 -7.22
N ASN A 100 -10.52 2.55 -6.16
CA ASN A 100 -9.44 3.52 -5.96
C ASN A 100 -8.11 2.79 -5.75
N ARG A 101 -7.09 3.17 -6.53
CA ARG A 101 -5.73 2.62 -6.49
C ARG A 101 -4.67 3.66 -6.12
N LYS A 102 -5.07 4.89 -5.82
CA LYS A 102 -4.18 5.97 -5.37
C LYS A 102 -4.31 6.16 -3.85
N ALA A 103 -3.19 6.06 -3.15
CA ALA A 103 -3.06 6.51 -1.76
C ALA A 103 -2.67 8.00 -1.74
N LYS A 104 -3.02 8.72 -0.67
CA LYS A 104 -2.60 10.12 -0.46
C LYS A 104 -1.10 10.19 -0.25
N TRP A 105 -0.46 11.29 -0.64
CA TRP A 105 1.00 11.43 -0.55
C TRP A 105 1.53 11.15 0.87
N ALA A 106 0.88 11.74 1.87
CA ALA A 106 1.26 11.62 3.28
C ALA A 106 0.87 10.28 3.93
N ASP A 107 -0.06 9.53 3.32
CA ASP A 107 -0.50 8.24 3.86
C ASP A 107 0.44 7.10 3.42
N PRO A 108 0.42 5.94 4.10
CA PRO A 108 1.06 4.73 3.61
C PRO A 108 0.41 4.24 2.30
N ALA A 109 1.22 3.65 1.40
CA ALA A 109 0.72 3.06 0.17
C ALA A 109 -0.19 1.84 0.44
N PHE A 110 -1.01 1.45 -0.54
CA PHE A 110 -1.67 0.14 -0.46
C PHE A 110 -0.65 -1.00 -0.64
N THR A 111 -1.06 -2.22 -0.32
CA THR A 111 -0.20 -3.40 -0.45
C THR A 111 0.29 -3.56 -1.89
N VAL A 112 1.62 -3.57 -2.08
CA VAL A 112 2.22 -3.97 -3.37
C VAL A 112 1.93 -5.44 -3.62
N VAL A 113 1.30 -5.70 -4.75
CA VAL A 113 0.88 -7.03 -5.22
C VAL A 113 1.91 -7.60 -6.19
N ALA A 114 1.99 -8.93 -6.27
CA ALA A 114 2.90 -9.61 -7.20
C ALA A 114 2.52 -9.42 -8.68
N ASN A 115 1.24 -9.13 -8.96
CA ASN A 115 0.78 -8.86 -10.31
C ASN A 115 0.95 -7.37 -10.68
N TRP A 116 1.97 -7.10 -11.48
CA TRP A 116 2.28 -5.84 -12.13
C TRP A 116 1.07 -5.06 -12.68
N ARG A 117 0.05 -5.75 -13.23
CA ARG A 117 -1.17 -5.11 -13.76
C ARG A 117 -1.99 -4.38 -12.70
N HIS A 118 -1.92 -4.83 -11.45
CA HIS A 118 -2.73 -4.35 -10.32
C HIS A 118 -1.93 -3.51 -9.33
N ILE A 119 -0.71 -3.11 -9.69
CA ILE A 119 0.11 -2.20 -8.89
C ILE A 119 -0.61 -0.87 -8.68
N THR A 120 -0.43 -0.28 -7.50
CA THR A 120 -1.00 1.01 -7.11
C THR A 120 -0.47 2.15 -7.96
N LEU A 121 -1.20 3.27 -7.96
CA LEU A 121 -0.80 4.47 -8.67
C LEU A 121 0.35 5.18 -7.96
N HIS A 122 1.17 5.88 -8.73
CA HIS A 122 2.15 6.80 -8.18
C HIS A 122 1.44 7.96 -7.47
N PRO A 123 1.87 8.41 -6.27
CA PRO A 123 1.19 9.47 -5.51
C PRO A 123 1.10 10.80 -6.25
N ALA A 124 2.05 11.08 -7.16
CA ALA A 124 2.01 12.27 -8.02
C ALA A 124 0.91 12.23 -9.12
N SER A 125 0.21 11.11 -9.28
CA SER A 125 -0.89 10.95 -10.25
C SER A 125 -2.15 11.72 -9.80
N PRO A 126 -3.08 12.02 -10.71
CA PRO A 126 -4.39 12.59 -10.36
C PRO A 126 -5.17 11.74 -9.35
N VAL A 127 -6.04 12.39 -8.55
CA VAL A 127 -6.96 11.72 -7.63
C VAL A 127 -7.99 10.90 -8.41
N MET A 128 -8.40 9.75 -7.86
CA MET A 128 -9.50 8.96 -8.40
C MET A 128 -10.80 9.34 -7.69
N THR A 129 -11.85 9.63 -8.45
CA THR A 129 -13.19 9.93 -7.93
C THR A 129 -14.16 8.83 -8.33
N LEU A 130 -15.09 8.50 -7.44
CA LEU A 130 -16.14 7.53 -7.71
C LEU A 130 -17.18 8.19 -8.61
N THR A 131 -17.30 7.71 -9.85
CA THR A 131 -18.26 8.23 -10.83
C THR A 131 -19.57 7.45 -10.81
N TRP A 132 -19.50 6.14 -10.55
CA TRP A 132 -20.67 5.29 -10.52
C TRP A 132 -20.48 4.11 -9.57
N SER A 133 -21.53 3.76 -8.82
CA SER A 133 -21.57 2.56 -7.99
C SER A 133 -22.97 1.96 -8.00
N ASN A 134 -23.07 0.65 -8.22
CA ASN A 134 -24.32 -0.09 -8.04
C ASN A 134 -24.18 -1.10 -6.90
N LEU A 135 -23.80 -0.63 -5.71
CA LEU A 135 -23.58 -1.49 -4.54
C LEU A 135 -24.83 -2.25 -4.07
N ALA A 136 -26.03 -1.79 -4.46
CA ALA A 136 -27.29 -2.43 -4.10
C ALA A 136 -27.53 -3.74 -4.85
N ASP A 137 -27.23 -3.80 -6.15
CA ASP A 137 -27.51 -4.96 -7.02
C ASP A 137 -26.24 -5.62 -7.63
N GLY A 138 -25.03 -5.13 -7.30
CA GLY A 138 -23.79 -5.74 -7.72
C GLY A 138 -22.52 -5.14 -7.09
N TRP A 139 -21.43 -5.90 -7.01
CA TRP A 139 -20.18 -5.39 -6.44
C TRP A 139 -19.37 -4.47 -7.38
N LYS A 140 -20.05 -3.82 -8.32
CA LYS A 140 -19.47 -3.02 -9.41
C LYS A 140 -19.42 -1.54 -9.03
N GLN A 141 -18.23 -0.98 -9.16
CA GLN A 141 -17.96 0.44 -9.04
C GLN A 141 -17.13 0.86 -10.25
N ARG A 142 -17.21 2.14 -10.59
CA ARG A 142 -16.35 2.78 -11.57
C ARG A 142 -15.73 4.01 -10.93
N TRP A 143 -14.42 4.09 -11.06
CA TRP A 143 -13.61 5.20 -10.63
C TRP A 143 -12.91 5.77 -11.85
N ASP A 144 -12.97 7.09 -12.01
CA ASP A 144 -12.29 7.79 -13.09
C ASP A 144 -11.29 8.79 -12.47
N PHE A 145 -10.31 9.24 -13.27
CA PHE A 145 -9.33 10.22 -12.82
C PHE A 145 -9.94 11.62 -12.84
N SER A 146 -9.67 12.42 -11.81
CA SER A 146 -10.02 13.83 -11.76
C SER A 146 -8.82 14.71 -12.12
N ASP A 147 -9.06 16.00 -12.31
CA ASP A 147 -7.99 16.99 -12.54
C ASP A 147 -7.36 17.51 -11.23
N GLN A 148 -7.66 16.86 -10.10
CA GLN A 148 -7.21 17.29 -8.77
C GLN A 148 -5.95 16.57 -8.31
N TYR A 149 -5.08 17.32 -7.63
CA TYR A 149 -3.79 16.86 -7.13
C TYR A 149 -3.64 17.23 -5.65
N GLU A 150 -4.20 16.38 -4.79
CA GLU A 150 -4.19 16.53 -3.32
C GLU A 150 -2.81 16.88 -2.73
N HIS A 151 -1.73 16.34 -3.29
CA HIS A 151 -0.39 16.61 -2.79
C HIS A 151 0.16 17.99 -3.14
N ILE A 152 -0.32 18.62 -4.22
CA ILE A 152 0.05 19.97 -4.65
C ILE A 152 -0.64 21.02 -3.78
N GLU A 153 -1.90 20.76 -3.41
CA GLU A 153 -2.63 21.61 -2.46
C GLU A 153 -1.89 21.68 -1.10
N ALA A 154 -1.30 20.57 -0.68
CA ALA A 154 -0.50 20.52 0.55
C ALA A 154 0.92 21.11 0.40
N ASP A 155 1.58 20.90 -0.74
CA ASP A 155 2.89 21.49 -1.05
C ASP A 155 3.05 21.73 -2.56
N PRO A 156 3.03 23.00 -3.00
CA PRO A 156 3.12 23.37 -4.42
C PRO A 156 4.44 22.95 -5.10
N LYS A 157 5.50 22.65 -4.33
CA LYS A 157 6.81 22.23 -4.87
C LYS A 157 6.83 20.76 -5.29
N ARG A 158 5.83 19.97 -4.90
CA ARG A 158 5.78 18.55 -5.22
C ARG A 158 5.52 18.33 -6.71
N LYS A 159 6.15 17.27 -7.22
CA LYS A 159 6.09 16.90 -8.63
C LYS A 159 4.67 16.48 -9.03
N LYS A 160 4.26 16.84 -10.25
CA LYS A 160 2.98 16.49 -10.87
C LYS A 160 3.20 15.52 -12.02
N LEU A 161 2.35 14.51 -12.16
CA LEU A 161 2.27 13.67 -13.35
C LEU A 161 0.98 13.97 -14.10
N GLU A 162 1.09 14.48 -15.33
CA GLU A 162 -0.08 14.76 -16.19
C GLU A 162 -0.77 13.47 -16.63
N THR A 163 0.02 12.45 -16.96
CA THR A 163 -0.49 11.12 -17.26
C THR A 163 -0.39 10.23 -16.01
N PRO A 164 -1.50 9.62 -15.55
CA PRO A 164 -1.45 8.70 -14.43
C PRO A 164 -0.63 7.46 -14.80
N ARG A 165 0.25 7.03 -13.89
CA ARG A 165 1.00 5.78 -14.02
C ARG A 165 1.00 4.95 -12.75
N ARG A 166 1.27 3.67 -12.91
CA ARG A 166 1.52 2.74 -11.80
C ARG A 166 2.88 3.02 -11.19
N LEU A 167 3.09 2.55 -9.96
CA LEU A 167 4.42 2.51 -9.36
C LEU A 167 5.36 1.63 -10.21
N SER A 168 6.62 2.05 -10.29
CA SER A 168 7.71 1.25 -10.84
C SER A 168 8.15 0.17 -9.86
N TRP A 169 8.86 -0.86 -10.33
CA TRP A 169 9.40 -1.89 -9.45
C TRP A 169 10.39 -1.32 -8.41
N ARG A 170 11.14 -0.27 -8.74
CA ARG A 170 12.04 0.43 -7.81
C ARG A 170 11.28 1.18 -6.74
N GLU A 171 10.19 1.84 -7.11
CA GLU A 171 9.31 2.53 -6.16
C GLU A 171 8.60 1.55 -5.24
N CYS A 172 8.21 0.38 -5.76
CA CYS A 172 7.60 -0.69 -4.97
C CYS A 172 8.55 -1.32 -3.94
N ALA A 173 9.87 -1.16 -4.12
CA ALA A 173 10.89 -1.72 -3.26
C ALA A 173 11.34 -0.77 -2.13
N ARG A 174 10.83 0.47 -2.09
CA ARG A 174 11.09 1.47 -1.06
C ARG A 174 10.03 1.40 0.05
#